data_AF-A0A9E5TJ93-F1
#
_entry.id   AF-A0A9E5TJ93-F1
#
_cell.length_a   1.000
_cell.length_b   1.000
_cell.length_c   1.000
_cell.angle_alpha   90.00
_cell.angle_beta   90.00
_cell.angle_gamma   90.00
#
_symmetry.space_group_name_H-M   'P 1'
#
loop_
_entity.id
_entity.type
_entity.pdbx_description
1 polymer ?
#
loop_
_entity_poly.entity_id
_entity_poly.type
_entity_poly.pdbx_seq_one_letter_code
_entity_poly.pdbx_strand_id
1 'polypeptide(L)'
;MGGCSQRLGASRLFGGEGQQAADSSQIAQEKRVGFRREKEEGELVESPQVIVVGAAGMDTKGRPKKTLVPGTSNPGDIRISVGGVGRNIAEGLARLGVRTTLLSAVGDDEWGQRILECTAAGGVDVSQVLIKAEHDSAA
;
A
#
# COMPACT_ATOMS: atom_id res chain seq x y z
N MET A 1 -9.25 -2.16 -18.64
CA MET A 1 -9.24 -1.66 -17.24
C MET A 1 -9.25 -2.87 -16.31
N GLY A 2 -8.07 -3.37 -15.93
CA GLY A 2 -7.94 -4.54 -15.05
C GLY A 2 -8.07 -4.11 -13.58
N GLY A 3 -9.07 -4.63 -12.87
CA GLY A 3 -9.30 -4.29 -11.47
C GLY A 3 -8.13 -4.71 -10.59
N CYS A 4 -7.75 -3.86 -9.64
CA CYS A 4 -6.74 -4.16 -8.62
C CYS A 4 -7.21 -5.18 -7.54
N SER A 5 -8.34 -5.85 -7.78
CA SER A 5 -8.89 -6.86 -6.89
C SER A 5 -8.97 -8.20 -7.60
N GLN A 6 -8.32 -9.22 -7.03
CA GLN A 6 -8.41 -10.60 -7.49
C GLN A 6 -9.34 -11.38 -6.55
N ARG A 7 -10.21 -12.22 -7.12
CA ARG A 7 -11.06 -13.15 -6.38
C ARG A 7 -10.46 -14.55 -6.53
N LEU A 8 -10.04 -15.15 -5.42
CA LEU A 8 -9.51 -16.50 -5.41
C LEU A 8 -10.55 -17.48 -4.84
N GLY A 9 -10.68 -18.64 -5.48
CA GLY A 9 -11.44 -19.77 -4.95
C GLY A 9 -10.64 -20.43 -3.84
N ALA A 10 -11.24 -20.59 -2.66
CA ALA A 10 -10.56 -21.16 -1.50
C ALA A 10 -10.34 -22.68 -1.66
N SER A 11 -9.23 -23.07 -2.25
CA SER A 11 -8.69 -24.42 -2.13
C SER A 11 -7.16 -24.35 -2.08
N ARG A 12 -6.62 -24.49 -0.86
CA ARG A 12 -5.19 -24.47 -0.44
C ARG A 12 -4.63 -23.08 -0.10
N LEU A 13 -4.53 -22.82 1.19
CA LEU A 13 -3.59 -21.88 1.79
C LEU A 13 -3.05 -22.53 3.07
N PHE A 14 -1.77 -22.25 3.36
CA PHE A 14 -0.96 -22.57 4.55
C PHE A 14 0.00 -23.77 4.49
N GLY A 15 1.30 -23.44 4.44
CA GLY A 15 2.41 -24.13 5.14
C GLY A 15 3.28 -23.05 5.80
N GLY A 16 3.62 -23.23 7.09
CA GLY A 16 4.31 -22.27 7.99
C GLY A 16 5.79 -22.03 7.66
N GLU A 17 6.64 -21.39 8.49
CA GLU A 17 6.65 -21.02 9.92
C GLU A 17 7.68 -19.88 10.11
N GLY A 18 7.67 -19.17 11.25
CA GLY A 18 8.85 -18.41 11.72
C GLY A 18 8.58 -16.99 12.22
N GLN A 19 8.06 -16.85 13.44
CA GLN A 19 8.04 -15.59 14.17
C GLN A 19 9.46 -15.26 14.66
N GLN A 20 10.03 -14.14 14.23
CA GLN A 20 11.13 -13.49 14.93
C GLN A 20 10.77 -12.02 15.15
N ALA A 21 10.64 -11.65 16.43
CA ALA A 21 10.34 -10.30 16.86
C ALA A 21 11.49 -9.37 16.47
N ALA A 22 11.23 -8.44 15.56
CA ALA A 22 12.16 -7.34 15.28
C ALA A 22 12.15 -6.38 16.49
N ASP A 23 13.33 -6.21 17.06
CA ASP A 23 13.63 -5.32 18.19
C ASP A 23 13.15 -3.89 17.90
N SER A 24 12.20 -3.43 18.72
CA SER A 24 11.53 -2.13 18.68
C SER A 24 12.46 -0.92 18.91
N SER A 25 13.77 -1.11 18.97
CA SER A 25 14.76 -0.08 19.32
C SER A 25 15.28 0.76 18.14
N GLN A 26 14.95 0.44 16.88
CA GLN A 26 15.58 1.08 15.70
C GLN A 26 14.70 2.01 14.85
N ILE A 27 13.42 2.25 15.20
CA ILE A 27 12.52 3.14 14.42
C ILE A 27 12.76 4.64 14.72
N ALA A 28 13.62 4.97 15.69
CA ALA A 28 13.86 6.35 16.11
C ALA A 28 15.26 6.86 15.69
N GLN A 29 15.45 7.16 14.41
CA GLN A 29 16.44 8.17 14.00
C GLN A 29 15.80 9.17 13.03
N GLU A 30 15.59 10.37 13.58
CA GLU A 30 14.97 11.51 12.95
C GLU A 30 15.73 11.95 11.68
N LYS A 31 15.08 11.90 10.51
CA LYS A 31 15.41 12.81 9.42
C LYS A 31 14.46 14.00 9.53
N ARG A 32 15.00 15.13 9.98
CA ARG A 32 14.33 16.43 9.89
C ARG A 32 14.15 16.76 8.40
N VAL A 33 13.00 16.39 7.83
CA VAL A 33 12.60 16.83 6.49
C VAL A 33 12.26 18.31 6.63
N GLY A 34 13.27 19.17 6.46
CA GLY A 34 13.11 20.61 6.48
C GLY A 34 12.28 21.03 5.27
N PHE A 35 11.00 21.32 5.46
CA PHE A 35 10.18 21.99 4.45
C PHE A 35 10.59 23.46 4.40
N ARG A 36 11.67 23.77 3.68
CA ARG A 36 12.12 25.14 3.45
C ARG A 36 11.29 25.71 2.31
N ARG A 37 10.33 26.59 2.62
CA ARG A 37 9.70 27.45 1.61
C ARG A 37 10.71 28.54 1.23
N GLU A 38 11.45 28.32 0.16
CA GLU A 38 12.13 29.40 -0.54
C GLU A 38 11.04 30.08 -1.40
N LYS A 39 10.67 31.32 -1.04
CA LYS A 39 9.78 32.15 -1.85
C LYS A 39 10.59 32.63 -3.05
N GLU A 40 10.41 32.01 -4.21
CA GLU A 40 10.77 32.63 -5.48
C GLU A 40 9.51 33.28 -6.08
N GLU A 41 9.60 34.59 -6.31
CA GLU A 41 8.62 35.37 -7.04
C GLU A 41 8.77 35.06 -8.53
N GLY A 42 7.92 34.19 -9.07
CA GLY A 42 7.90 33.88 -10.50
C GLY A 42 6.82 32.86 -10.83
N GLU A 43 5.81 33.31 -11.60
CA GLU A 43 4.78 32.55 -12.32
C GLU A 43 3.97 31.51 -11.50
N LEU A 44 2.63 31.66 -11.48
CA LEU A 44 1.73 30.79 -10.71
C LEU A 44 1.89 29.33 -11.16
N VAL A 45 2.68 28.59 -10.38
CA VAL A 45 2.96 27.17 -10.58
C VAL A 45 1.64 26.41 -10.68
N GLU A 46 1.42 25.83 -11.86
CA GLU A 46 0.44 24.80 -12.20
C GLU A 46 0.02 23.97 -10.97
N SER A 47 -1.30 23.74 -10.78
CA SER A 47 -2.01 22.85 -9.82
C SER A 47 -1.31 22.37 -8.52
N PRO A 48 -1.98 22.45 -7.34
CA PRO A 48 -1.37 22.10 -6.06
C PRO A 48 -0.87 20.66 -6.04
N GLN A 49 0.42 20.49 -5.73
CA GLN A 49 1.07 19.20 -5.53
C GLN A 49 0.90 18.77 -4.08
N VAL A 50 0.27 17.61 -3.84
CA VAL A 50 0.10 17.02 -2.51
C VAL A 50 1.03 15.82 -2.36
N ILE A 51 1.76 15.76 -1.25
CA ILE A 51 2.54 14.59 -0.87
C ILE A 51 1.80 13.88 0.25
N VAL A 52 1.49 12.60 0.04
CA VAL A 52 0.90 11.74 1.06
C VAL A 52 2.01 10.82 1.59
N VAL A 53 2.20 10.85 2.91
CA VAL A 53 3.13 9.96 3.59
C VAL A 53 2.31 8.92 4.35
N GLY A 54 2.52 7.63 4.06
CA GLY A 54 1.80 6.59 4.78
C GLY A 54 1.92 5.21 4.16
N ALA A 55 1.26 4.24 4.79
CA ALA A 55 1.33 2.84 4.41
C ALA A 55 0.62 2.54 3.08
N ALA A 56 1.21 1.60 2.34
CA ALA A 56 0.65 0.89 1.20
C ALA A 56 0.91 -0.61 1.41
N GLY A 57 -0.05 -1.48 1.10
CA GLY A 57 0.04 -2.90 1.43
C GLY A 57 -1.05 -3.71 0.74
N MET A 58 -1.10 -5.03 1.02
CA MET A 58 -2.15 -5.91 0.50
C MET A 58 -3.22 -6.18 1.56
N ASP A 59 -4.49 -5.99 1.20
CA ASP A 59 -5.66 -6.38 1.98
C ASP A 59 -6.15 -7.77 1.55
N THR A 60 -6.24 -8.71 2.49
CA THR A 60 -6.88 -10.02 2.28
C THR A 60 -8.20 -10.10 3.04
N LYS A 61 -9.31 -10.21 2.31
CA LYS A 61 -10.67 -10.24 2.87
C LYS A 61 -11.34 -11.57 2.58
N GLY A 62 -11.58 -12.36 3.62
CA GLY A 62 -12.35 -13.60 3.55
C GLY A 62 -13.83 -13.37 3.84
N ARG A 63 -14.72 -13.92 3.01
CA ARG A 63 -16.17 -13.92 3.25
C ARG A 63 -16.69 -15.35 3.27
N PRO A 64 -17.18 -15.89 4.41
CA PRO A 64 -17.74 -17.23 4.44
C PRO A 64 -19.08 -17.27 3.70
N LYS A 65 -19.40 -18.41 3.08
CA LYS A 65 -20.70 -18.61 2.39
C LYS A 65 -21.86 -18.88 3.36
N LYS A 66 -21.53 -19.27 4.59
CA LYS A 66 -22.47 -19.58 5.68
C LYS A 66 -21.97 -18.95 6.97
N THR A 67 -22.70 -19.14 8.06
CA THR A 67 -22.26 -18.77 9.42
C THR A 67 -20.87 -19.36 9.69
N LEU A 68 -19.99 -18.52 10.23
CA LEU A 68 -18.63 -18.93 10.56
C LEU A 68 -18.67 -19.94 11.71
N VAL A 69 -18.05 -21.10 11.51
CA VAL A 69 -17.88 -22.13 12.55
C VAL A 69 -16.42 -22.11 13.02
N PRO A 70 -16.14 -21.65 14.25
CA PRO A 70 -14.78 -21.57 14.78
C PRO A 70 -14.06 -22.92 14.78
N GLY A 71 -12.74 -22.91 14.54
CA GLY A 71 -11.90 -24.12 14.57
C GLY A 71 -12.06 -25.06 13.38
N THR A 72 -12.83 -24.69 12.35
CA THR A 72 -13.06 -25.52 11.15
C THR A 72 -12.71 -24.78 9.86
N SER A 73 -12.52 -25.53 8.78
CA SER A 73 -12.41 -24.95 7.43
C SER A 73 -13.78 -24.44 6.97
N ASN A 74 -13.91 -23.14 6.80
CA ASN A 74 -15.15 -22.47 6.39
C ASN A 74 -15.11 -22.15 4.88
N PRO A 75 -15.92 -22.82 4.03
CA PRO A 75 -15.98 -22.49 2.61
C PRO A 75 -16.42 -21.04 2.39
N GLY A 76 -15.66 -20.31 1.58
CA GLY A 76 -15.82 -18.87 1.40
C GLY A 76 -15.19 -18.36 0.11
N ASP A 77 -15.31 -17.06 -0.11
CA ASP A 77 -14.57 -16.34 -1.14
C ASP A 77 -13.44 -15.55 -0.47
N ILE A 78 -12.26 -15.55 -1.08
CA ILE A 78 -11.15 -14.68 -0.69
C ILE A 78 -11.01 -13.59 -1.75
N ARG A 79 -10.96 -12.33 -1.30
CA ARG A 79 -10.59 -11.20 -2.13
C ARG A 79 -9.27 -10.63 -1.66
N ILE A 80 -8.34 -10.54 -2.60
CA ILE A 80 -7.07 -9.85 -2.41
C ILE A 80 -7.19 -8.52 -3.15
N SER A 81 -6.85 -7.42 -2.48
CA SER A 81 -6.83 -6.08 -3.05
C SER A 81 -5.64 -5.32 -2.52
N VAL A 82 -5.08 -4.39 -3.30
CA VAL A 82 -4.18 -3.39 -2.71
C VAL A 82 -4.97 -2.61 -1.66
N GLY A 83 -4.31 -2.23 -0.57
CA GLY A 83 -4.81 -1.56 0.64
C GLY A 83 -3.92 -0.37 1.05
N GLY A 84 -3.95 -0.03 2.35
CA GLY A 84 -3.15 1.05 2.95
C GLY A 84 -3.86 2.41 2.99
N VAL A 85 -3.95 3.00 4.19
CA VAL A 85 -4.63 4.30 4.39
C VAL A 85 -3.95 5.41 3.57
N GLY A 86 -2.62 5.47 3.58
CA GLY A 86 -1.86 6.48 2.82
C GLY A 86 -2.11 6.34 1.32
N ARG A 87 -2.03 5.12 0.80
CA ARG A 87 -2.33 4.85 -0.61
C ARG A 87 -3.78 5.20 -0.98
N ASN A 88 -4.76 4.83 -0.15
CA ASN A 88 -6.17 5.14 -0.40
C ASN A 88 -6.43 6.65 -0.47
N ILE A 89 -5.81 7.43 0.43
CA ILE A 89 -5.89 8.89 0.41
C ILE A 89 -5.24 9.43 -0.87
N ALA A 90 -4.04 8.96 -1.22
CA ALA A 90 -3.32 9.41 -2.40
C ALA A 90 -4.10 9.15 -3.69
N GLU A 91 -4.66 7.95 -3.82
CA GLU A 91 -5.49 7.58 -4.97
C GLU A 91 -6.79 8.39 -5.02
N GLY A 92 -7.42 8.64 -3.87
CA GLY A 92 -8.61 9.48 -3.81
C GLY A 92 -8.34 10.91 -4.31
N LEU A 93 -7.22 11.50 -3.90
CA LEU A 93 -6.79 12.82 -4.36
C LEU A 93 -6.46 12.83 -5.87
N ALA A 94 -5.73 11.82 -6.35
CA ALA A 94 -5.42 11.68 -7.77
C ALA A 94 -6.68 11.54 -8.64
N ARG A 95 -7.67 10.76 -8.18
CA ARG A 95 -8.97 10.59 -8.86
C ARG A 95 -9.79 11.88 -8.91
N LEU A 96 -9.57 12.81 -7.98
CA LEU A 96 -10.18 14.14 -7.97
C LEU A 96 -9.40 15.17 -8.81
N GLY A 97 -8.33 14.76 -9.49
CA GLY A 97 -7.51 15.62 -10.34
C GLY A 97 -6.40 16.37 -9.60
N VAL A 98 -6.12 16.02 -8.33
CA VAL A 98 -5.02 16.62 -7.57
C VAL A 98 -3.72 15.89 -7.88
N ARG A 99 -2.69 16.61 -8.30
CA ARG A 99 -1.35 16.02 -8.51
C ARG A 99 -0.82 15.51 -7.18
N THR A 100 -0.68 14.19 -7.07
CA THR A 100 -0.41 13.54 -5.78
C THR A 100 0.76 12.57 -5.90
N THR A 101 1.73 12.71 -4.99
CA THR A 101 2.87 11.79 -4.84
C THR A 101 2.71 10.99 -3.55
N LEU A 102 2.96 9.68 -3.59
CA LEU A 102 2.97 8.82 -2.42
C LEU A 102 4.41 8.55 -1.96
N LEU A 103 4.71 8.92 -0.72
CA LEU A 103 5.91 8.52 0.00
C LEU A 103 5.57 7.31 0.89
N SER A 104 6.10 6.15 0.53
CA SER A 104 5.84 4.88 1.22
C SER A 104 7.02 3.92 1.07
N ALA A 105 6.89 2.70 1.57
CA ALA A 105 7.83 1.62 1.34
C ALA A 105 7.07 0.32 1.05
N VAL A 106 7.58 -0.46 0.10
CA VAL A 106 7.09 -1.79 -0.28
C VAL A 106 8.24 -2.79 -0.32
N GLY A 107 7.91 -4.08 -0.24
CA GLY A 107 8.85 -5.17 -0.43
C GLY A 107 9.28 -5.33 -1.88
N ASP A 108 10.44 -5.93 -2.11
CA ASP A 108 10.89 -6.40 -3.42
C ASP A 108 10.26 -7.77 -3.74
N ASP A 109 8.94 -7.79 -3.81
CA ASP A 109 8.15 -9.00 -4.08
C ASP A 109 7.03 -8.70 -5.09
N GLU A 110 6.35 -9.75 -5.55
CA GLU A 110 5.23 -9.63 -6.51
C GLU A 110 4.10 -8.74 -5.97
N TRP A 111 3.92 -8.67 -4.65
CA TRP A 111 2.90 -7.85 -4.01
C TRP A 111 3.30 -6.37 -4.01
N GLY A 112 4.57 -6.06 -3.75
CA GLY A 112 5.15 -4.73 -3.85
C GLY A 112 5.02 -4.18 -5.26
N GLN A 113 5.37 -4.99 -6.27
CA GLN A 113 5.14 -4.64 -7.67
C GLN A 113 3.66 -4.38 -7.94
N ARG A 114 2.76 -5.25 -7.44
CA ARG A 114 1.31 -5.07 -7.62
C ARG A 114 0.79 -3.79 -6.98
N ILE A 115 1.28 -3.42 -5.80
CA ILE A 115 0.96 -2.18 -5.10
C ILE A 115 1.34 -0.99 -5.97
N LEU A 116 2.57 -0.97 -6.49
CA LEU A 116 3.09 0.11 -7.34
C LEU A 116 2.28 0.26 -8.63
N GLU A 117 2.05 -0.83 -9.35
CA GLU A 117 1.29 -0.83 -10.61
C GLU A 117 -0.14 -0.30 -10.43
N CYS A 118 -0.84 -0.80 -9.42
CA CYS A 118 -2.21 -0.37 -9.15
C CYS A 118 -2.29 1.10 -8.70
N THR A 119 -1.33 1.53 -7.88
CA THR A 119 -1.30 2.91 -7.37
C THR A 119 -0.98 3.90 -8.48
N ALA A 120 -0.02 3.57 -9.36
CA ALA A 120 0.30 4.35 -10.55
C ALA A 120 -0.89 4.40 -11.53
N ALA A 121 -1.60 3.28 -11.75
CA ALA A 121 -2.82 3.26 -12.55
C ALA A 121 -3.96 4.11 -11.95
N GLY A 122 -3.92 4.40 -10.66
CA GLY A 122 -4.80 5.34 -9.97
C GLY A 122 -4.48 6.82 -10.20
N GLY A 123 -3.40 7.14 -10.94
CA GLY A 123 -2.94 8.50 -11.21
C GLY A 123 -2.01 9.08 -10.14
N VAL A 124 -1.51 8.25 -9.23
CA VAL A 124 -0.58 8.65 -8.16
C VAL A 124 0.86 8.50 -8.64
N ASP A 125 1.70 9.50 -8.37
CA ASP A 125 3.13 9.39 -8.56
C ASP A 125 3.76 8.52 -7.45
N VAL A 126 4.38 7.41 -7.85
CA VAL A 126 5.02 6.44 -6.97
C VAL A 126 6.55 6.47 -7.03
N SER A 127 7.14 7.46 -7.69
CA SER A 127 8.61 7.60 -7.84
C SER A 127 9.36 7.72 -6.50
N GLN A 128 8.65 8.09 -5.43
CA GLN A 128 9.18 8.23 -4.08
C GLN A 128 8.86 7.02 -3.17
N VAL A 129 8.34 5.92 -3.70
CA VAL A 129 8.14 4.70 -2.93
C VAL A 129 9.44 3.91 -2.88
N LEU A 130 9.91 3.59 -1.68
CA LEU A 130 11.09 2.76 -1.48
C LEU A 130 10.76 1.29 -1.72
N ILE A 131 11.64 0.59 -2.43
CA ILE A 131 11.57 -0.87 -2.60
C ILE A 131 12.66 -1.48 -1.71
N LYS A 132 12.28 -2.32 -0.74
CA LYS A 132 13.21 -2.99 0.18
C LYS A 132 13.21 -4.50 -0.06
N ALA A 133 14.38 -5.06 -0.34
CA ALA A 133 14.58 -6.50 -0.58
C ALA A 133 14.41 -7.38 0.67
N GLU A 134 14.49 -6.81 1.87
CA GLU A 134 14.55 -7.58 3.13
C GLU A 134 13.19 -7.66 3.87
N HIS A 135 12.09 -7.18 3.29
CA HIS A 135 10.80 -7.05 3.97
C HIS A 135 9.66 -7.43 3.01
N ASP A 136 8.73 -8.27 3.45
CA ASP A 136 7.57 -8.71 2.62
C ASP A 136 6.45 -7.66 2.64
N SER A 137 5.84 -7.42 1.48
CA SER A 137 4.67 -6.53 1.33
C SER A 137 3.34 -7.19 1.71
N ALA A 138 3.35 -8.49 1.99
CA ALA A 138 2.18 -9.30 2.36
C ALA A 138 2.11 -9.71 3.84
N ALA A 139 3.00 -9.17 4.69
CA ALA A 139 3.06 -9.49 6.12
C ALA A 139 1.91 -8.88 6.94
#